data_AF-A0AAE0YJG9-F1
#
_entry.id   AF-A0AAE0YJG9-F1
#
_cell.length_a   1.000
_cell.length_b   1.000
_cell.length_c   1.000
_cell.angle_alpha   90.00
_cell.angle_beta   90.00
_cell.angle_gamma   90.00
#
_symmetry.space_group_name_H-M   'P 1'
#
loop_
_entity.id
_entity.type
_entity.pdbx_description
1 polymer ?
#
loop_
_entity_poly.entity_id
_entity_poly.type
_entity_poly.pdbx_seq_one_letter_code
_entity_poly.pdbx_strand_id
1 'polypeptide(L)'
;MWSFIEDKLMQGLKSFEYDIQVPKGTIPARTATTARAKGAHKITKGYMLISPIRLRQLRVRPFVASYGSEEYWACTFLPIAKIDEQRKCNFDFSADTMETRHFGDKWSRPGLMGMKNWYNYTTDGERKYSDLLNLPESGYESTLFHNDKASQTILTDMKTSDWIDENTRHIVIDFSLVNLQAHIMSTYRIVFDYRRSALFWHTKSYHFSFERSGDTVIYMMLAFIFFWSLSAQNIFKEAQTLYRVGILAFLQRLYTYIELLKVLLAILQGYVYIEKRISIGKLLKLISLSYADRDHSQFVDFSEVAMLDHIFIVTGGALTCVCVFQIFDMLRMIRRIRSFIKMVLSTMSVFYYPVMMGGGFALLSTLLFGNTSTDFSTLTHSYLTVNQYLIKPPAIYHRLTDNHSYLGPAFVVVLGFSTIFIIVNFFIVFLNEAYSTIKKQMRLDLYKIQDKTKMEYLYDFLGIQINKASEEEDKRLMQITAVDRSLLAFIKRLRAM
;
A
#
# COMPACT_ATOMS: atom_id res chain seq x y z
N MET A 1 -3.52 24.64 17.35
CA MET A 1 -2.48 24.35 16.33
C MET A 1 -1.21 25.17 16.55
N TRP A 2 -1.28 26.52 16.51
CA TRP A 2 -0.09 27.37 16.68
C TRP A 2 0.76 27.06 17.92
N SER A 3 0.13 26.89 19.09
CA SER A 3 0.83 26.48 20.33
C SER A 3 1.50 25.11 20.21
N PHE A 4 0.93 24.17 19.46
CA PHE A 4 1.56 22.88 19.21
C PHE A 4 2.84 23.03 18.38
N ILE A 5 2.82 23.88 17.34
CA ILE A 5 4.00 24.12 16.50
C ILE A 5 5.12 24.76 17.34
N GLU A 6 4.78 25.83 18.06
CA GLU A 6 5.74 26.65 18.81
C GLU A 6 6.29 25.92 20.05
N ASP A 7 5.40 25.41 20.91
CA ASP A 7 5.79 24.90 22.22
C ASP A 7 6.23 23.43 22.19
N LYS A 8 5.67 22.62 21.29
CA LYS A 8 5.95 21.17 21.26
C LYS A 8 6.85 20.80 20.10
N LEU A 9 6.45 21.11 18.87
CA LEU A 9 7.16 20.63 17.68
C LEU A 9 8.53 21.28 17.55
N MET A 10 8.60 22.61 17.55
CA MET A 10 9.87 23.33 17.40
C MET A 10 10.81 23.07 18.58
N GLN A 11 10.32 23.08 19.82
CA GLN A 11 11.14 22.76 20.98
C GLN A 11 11.67 21.32 20.94
N GLY A 12 10.83 20.36 20.54
CA GLY A 12 11.24 18.97 20.36
C GLY A 12 12.31 18.83 19.26
N LEU A 13 12.12 19.50 18.13
CA LEU A 13 13.05 19.47 17.00
C LEU A 13 14.40 20.13 17.30
N LYS A 14 14.46 21.15 18.17
CA LYS A 14 15.71 21.71 18.72
C LYS A 14 16.57 20.67 19.44
N SER A 15 15.96 19.68 20.07
CA SER A 15 16.73 18.65 20.79
C SER A 15 17.44 17.64 19.87
N PHE A 16 17.11 17.62 18.58
CA PHE A 16 17.66 16.73 17.55
C PHE A 16 18.72 17.39 16.66
N GLU A 17 19.08 18.64 16.92
CA GLU A 17 20.18 19.28 16.22
C GLU A 17 21.53 18.76 16.73
N TYR A 18 22.36 18.32 15.81
CA TYR A 18 23.79 18.20 16.02
C TYR A 18 24.48 19.42 15.45
N ASP A 19 25.38 20.00 16.23
CA ASP A 19 26.33 21.02 15.77
C ASP A 19 27.29 20.38 14.75
N ILE A 20 26.86 20.25 13.50
CA ILE A 20 27.75 19.89 12.41
C ILE A 20 28.59 21.14 12.14
N GLN A 21 29.72 21.24 12.86
CA GLN A 21 30.82 22.10 12.45
C GLN A 21 31.40 21.51 11.16
N VAL A 22 30.78 21.82 10.02
CA VAL A 22 31.45 21.71 8.73
C VAL A 22 32.63 22.68 8.80
N PRO A 23 33.89 22.23 8.72
CA PRO A 23 35.01 23.16 8.74
C PRO A 23 34.84 24.13 7.58
N LYS A 24 34.71 25.42 7.89
CA LYS A 24 34.77 26.51 6.89
C LYS A 24 36.20 26.56 6.35
N GLY A 25 36.49 25.69 5.39
CA GLY A 25 37.77 25.64 4.69
C GLY A 25 37.57 26.06 3.24
N THR A 26 38.06 27.23 2.90
CA THR A 26 38.46 27.57 1.53
C THR A 26 39.50 26.56 1.07
N ILE A 27 39.09 25.53 0.33
CA ILE A 27 40.02 24.63 -0.35
C ILE A 27 40.21 25.17 -1.77
N PRO A 28 41.38 25.73 -2.13
CA PRO A 28 41.68 26.00 -3.53
C PRO A 28 41.79 24.67 -4.28
N ALA A 29 41.16 24.62 -5.45
CA ALA A 29 41.16 23.47 -6.33
C ALA A 29 42.57 23.18 -6.89
N ARG A 30 43.37 22.40 -6.15
CA ARG A 30 44.52 21.59 -6.64
C ARG A 30 45.25 20.97 -5.45
N THR A 31 44.77 19.84 -4.94
CA THR A 31 45.52 18.72 -4.31
C THR A 31 44.54 17.88 -3.49
N ALA A 32 43.79 17.01 -4.17
CA ALA A 32 42.93 16.03 -3.54
C ALA A 32 43.62 14.65 -3.58
N THR A 33 44.67 14.48 -2.79
CA THR A 33 45.14 13.15 -2.38
C THR A 33 45.73 13.26 -0.97
N THR A 34 45.30 12.37 -0.09
CA THR A 34 45.84 12.14 1.27
C THR A 34 45.65 13.25 2.31
N ALA A 35 44.41 13.47 2.74
CA ALA A 35 44.14 13.98 4.10
C ALA A 35 43.16 13.03 4.81
N ARG A 36 43.74 12.12 5.59
CA ARG A 36 43.05 11.19 6.48
C ARG A 36 42.32 12.02 7.55
N ALA A 37 40.99 12.11 7.45
CA ALA A 37 40.14 12.80 8.43
C ALA A 37 40.27 12.14 9.82
N LYS A 38 41.21 12.63 10.64
CA LYS A 38 41.28 12.38 12.08
C LYS A 38 40.37 13.39 12.77
N GLY A 39 39.19 12.93 13.17
CA GLY A 39 38.21 13.72 13.90
C GLY A 39 36.86 13.02 13.93
N ALA A 40 36.83 11.77 14.41
CA ALA A 40 35.57 11.07 14.65
C ALA A 40 34.89 11.71 15.87
N HIS A 41 34.12 12.77 15.63
CA HIS A 41 33.24 13.33 16.65
C HIS A 41 32.19 12.29 17.02
N LYS A 42 32.10 12.02 18.33
CA LYS A 42 31.21 11.04 18.94
C LYS A 42 29.76 11.56 18.80
N ILE A 43 29.07 11.13 17.73
CA ILE A 43 27.62 11.35 17.53
C ILE A 43 26.91 10.65 18.71
N THR A 44 26.48 11.41 19.72
CA THR A 44 26.03 10.86 21.03
C THR A 44 24.53 10.57 21.11
N LYS A 45 23.76 10.92 20.08
CA LYS A 45 22.35 10.55 19.84
C LYS A 45 22.22 10.31 18.34
N GLY A 46 21.62 9.18 17.95
CA GLY A 46 21.66 8.73 16.56
C GLY A 46 20.87 9.56 15.54
N TYR A 47 20.09 10.56 15.96
CA TYR A 47 19.10 11.26 15.13
C TYR A 47 19.52 12.70 14.81
N MET A 48 19.31 13.13 13.57
CA MET A 48 19.61 14.48 13.07
C MET A 48 18.47 14.98 12.18
N LEU A 49 18.10 16.25 12.30
CA LEU A 49 17.19 16.94 11.37
C LEU A 49 17.96 17.33 10.10
N ILE A 50 17.48 16.90 8.92
CA ILE A 50 18.12 17.18 7.62
C ILE A 50 17.46 18.33 6.85
N SER A 51 16.16 18.52 6.99
CA SER A 51 15.43 19.56 6.26
C SER A 51 14.81 20.59 7.21
N PRO A 52 14.69 21.87 6.79
CA PRO A 52 13.89 22.84 7.52
C PRO A 52 12.44 22.37 7.61
N ILE A 53 11.65 22.96 8.50
CA ILE A 53 10.24 22.61 8.63
C ILE A 53 9.46 23.37 7.57
N ARG A 54 8.78 22.67 6.67
CA ARG A 54 7.88 23.31 5.70
C ARG A 54 6.46 23.30 6.24
N LEU A 55 5.87 24.49 6.37
CA LEU A 55 4.44 24.69 6.58
C LEU A 55 3.79 24.96 5.23
N ARG A 56 2.77 24.20 4.88
CA ARG A 56 2.02 24.37 3.64
C ARG A 56 0.53 24.39 3.90
N GLN A 57 -0.16 25.32 3.28
CA GLN A 57 -1.60 25.53 3.42
C GLN A 57 -2.30 25.29 2.09
N LEU A 58 -3.37 24.52 2.16
CA LEU A 58 -4.34 24.33 1.09
C LEU A 58 -5.64 25.01 1.51
N ARG A 59 -6.13 25.89 0.64
CA ARG A 59 -7.32 26.69 0.87
C ARG A 59 -8.24 26.65 -0.34
N VAL A 60 -9.50 26.94 -0.08
CA VAL A 60 -10.57 27.02 -1.08
C VAL A 60 -10.78 28.49 -1.45
N ARG A 61 -11.17 28.75 -2.71
CA ARG A 61 -11.52 30.10 -3.15
C ARG A 61 -12.64 30.67 -2.28
N PRO A 62 -12.58 31.96 -1.91
CA PRO A 62 -13.72 32.59 -1.25
C PRO A 62 -14.94 32.54 -2.17
N PHE A 63 -16.08 32.20 -1.60
CA PHE A 63 -17.35 32.13 -2.32
C PHE A 63 -17.72 33.52 -2.86
N VAL A 64 -17.66 33.68 -4.18
CA VAL A 64 -18.14 34.86 -4.90
C VAL A 64 -19.06 34.38 -6.02
N ALA A 65 -20.22 33.86 -5.64
CA ALA A 65 -21.19 33.42 -6.63
C ALA A 65 -21.93 34.63 -7.23
N SER A 66 -21.96 34.69 -8.55
CA SER A 66 -22.91 35.54 -9.28
C SER A 66 -24.31 34.95 -9.14
N TYR A 67 -25.32 35.81 -8.99
CA TYR A 67 -26.71 35.39 -8.82
C TYR A 67 -27.14 34.47 -9.98
N GLY A 68 -27.56 33.24 -9.66
CA GLY A 68 -28.05 32.25 -10.63
C GLY A 68 -27.06 31.18 -11.11
N SER A 69 -25.82 31.13 -10.61
CA SER A 69 -24.89 30.03 -10.89
C SER A 69 -25.28 28.73 -10.14
N GLU A 70 -24.84 27.58 -10.64
CA GLU A 70 -25.06 26.27 -9.98
C GLU A 70 -24.49 26.24 -8.54
N GLU A 71 -23.36 26.91 -8.33
CA GLU A 71 -22.72 27.11 -7.02
C GLU A 71 -23.54 28.00 -6.08
N TYR A 72 -24.28 28.98 -6.60
CA TYR A 72 -25.18 29.81 -5.82
C TYR A 72 -26.31 28.97 -5.21
N TRP A 73 -26.92 28.10 -6.02
CA TRP A 73 -28.01 27.22 -5.59
C TRP A 73 -27.56 26.19 -4.54
N ALA A 74 -26.36 25.63 -4.68
CA ALA A 74 -25.79 24.70 -3.68
C ALA A 74 -25.70 25.33 -2.27
N CYS A 75 -25.48 26.65 -2.19
CA CYS A 75 -25.34 27.41 -0.96
C CYS A 75 -26.64 27.98 -0.39
N THR A 76 -27.68 28.11 -1.22
CA THR A 76 -28.97 28.69 -0.80
C THR A 76 -29.80 27.83 0.15
N PHE A 77 -29.46 26.54 0.33
CA PHE A 77 -30.19 25.64 1.24
C PHE A 77 -29.78 25.79 2.71
N LEU A 78 -28.72 26.54 3.02
CA LEU A 78 -28.35 26.81 4.40
C LEU A 78 -29.27 27.90 4.99
N PRO A 79 -30.02 27.61 6.08
CA PRO A 79 -30.85 28.60 6.75
C PRO A 79 -29.97 29.68 7.37
N ILE A 80 -30.45 30.93 7.35
CA ILE A 80 -29.82 32.03 8.06
C ILE A 80 -30.04 31.78 9.55
N ALA A 81 -29.08 31.12 10.18
CA ALA A 81 -29.01 31.02 11.63
C ALA A 81 -28.33 32.27 12.18
N LYS A 82 -28.69 32.69 13.40
CA LYS A 82 -27.97 33.75 14.16
C LYS A 82 -26.46 33.50 14.33
N ILE A 83 -25.98 32.32 13.95
CA ILE A 83 -24.60 31.87 14.07
C ILE A 83 -23.74 32.35 12.88
N ASP A 84 -24.34 32.54 11.70
CA ASP A 84 -23.63 33.07 10.51
C ASP A 84 -24.52 34.04 9.73
N GLU A 85 -24.44 35.32 10.10
CA GLU A 85 -25.17 36.41 9.43
C GLU A 85 -24.68 36.67 8.00
N GLN A 86 -23.46 36.24 7.66
CA GLN A 86 -22.82 36.54 6.37
C GLN A 86 -22.99 35.44 5.33
N ARG A 87 -23.62 34.30 5.70
CA ARG A 87 -23.90 33.15 4.82
C ARG A 87 -22.63 32.71 4.07
N LYS A 88 -21.55 32.50 4.81
CA LYS A 88 -20.25 32.15 4.24
C LYS A 88 -20.26 30.69 3.82
N CYS A 89 -20.37 30.50 2.52
CA CYS A 89 -20.44 29.15 1.98
C CYS A 89 -19.05 28.55 1.81
N ASN A 90 -18.83 27.42 2.47
CA ASN A 90 -17.54 26.77 2.58
C ASN A 90 -17.59 25.42 1.86
N PHE A 91 -17.05 25.37 0.64
CA PHE A 91 -17.01 24.13 -0.13
C PHE A 91 -15.91 23.18 0.36
N ASP A 92 -16.09 21.91 0.02
CA ASP A 92 -15.06 20.90 0.13
C ASP A 92 -13.89 21.21 -0.81
N PHE A 93 -12.71 20.72 -0.41
CA PHE A 93 -11.49 20.88 -1.18
C PHE A 93 -11.53 19.95 -2.41
N SER A 94 -11.61 20.53 -3.61
CA SER A 94 -11.50 19.85 -4.89
C SER A 94 -10.56 20.63 -5.83
N ALA A 95 -10.19 20.04 -6.97
CA ALA A 95 -9.34 20.70 -7.96
C ALA A 95 -9.96 22.00 -8.49
N ASP A 96 -11.29 22.05 -8.61
CA ASP A 96 -12.03 23.21 -9.13
C ASP A 96 -12.17 24.33 -8.08
N THR A 97 -12.36 23.94 -6.82
CA THR A 97 -12.57 24.90 -5.71
C THR A 97 -11.25 25.41 -5.11
N MET A 98 -10.11 24.82 -5.48
CA MET A 98 -8.79 25.20 -4.97
C MET A 98 -8.41 26.63 -5.35
N GLU A 99 -7.91 27.38 -4.37
CA GLU A 99 -7.34 28.71 -4.60
C GLU A 99 -5.92 28.60 -5.14
N THR A 100 -5.67 29.28 -6.26
CA THR A 100 -4.39 29.24 -6.99
C THR A 100 -3.79 30.63 -7.22
N ARG A 101 -4.51 31.70 -6.85
CA ARG A 101 -4.06 33.07 -7.10
C ARG A 101 -3.01 33.50 -6.08
N HIS A 102 -2.08 34.36 -6.48
CA HIS A 102 -1.20 35.03 -5.53
C HIS A 102 -1.97 36.06 -4.70
N PHE A 103 -1.54 36.28 -3.47
CA PHE A 103 -2.08 37.33 -2.62
C PHE A 103 -0.94 38.27 -2.19
N GLY A 104 -1.32 39.52 -1.92
CA GLY A 104 -0.42 40.45 -1.25
C GLY A 104 -0.12 40.00 0.18
N ASP A 105 0.24 40.93 1.07
CA ASP A 105 0.60 40.57 2.45
C ASP A 105 -0.59 40.15 3.35
N LYS A 106 -1.80 40.00 2.76
CA LYS A 106 -3.07 39.55 3.39
C LYS A 106 -3.99 38.88 2.36
N TRP A 107 -4.91 38.01 2.81
CA TRP A 107 -5.91 37.32 1.99
C TRP A 107 -6.97 38.20 1.30
N SER A 108 -6.94 39.52 1.50
CA SER A 108 -7.94 40.45 0.97
C SER A 108 -7.74 40.84 -0.50
N ARG A 109 -6.51 40.77 -1.03
CA ARG A 109 -6.17 41.27 -2.36
C ARG A 109 -5.63 40.14 -3.26
N PRO A 110 -6.51 39.41 -3.98
CA PRO A 110 -6.08 38.38 -4.93
C PRO A 110 -5.42 38.99 -6.16
N GLY A 111 -4.47 38.27 -6.75
CA GLY A 111 -3.80 38.62 -8.01
C GLY A 111 -2.58 39.54 -7.88
N LEU A 112 -2.23 39.97 -6.67
CA LEU A 112 -1.00 40.75 -6.42
C LEU A 112 0.05 39.83 -5.81
N MET A 113 1.31 39.90 -6.27
CA MET A 113 2.41 39.19 -5.64
C MET A 113 2.92 40.02 -4.45
N GLY A 114 2.75 39.52 -3.24
CA GLY A 114 3.20 40.18 -2.01
C GLY A 114 4.71 40.03 -1.76
N MET A 115 5.24 40.81 -0.80
CA MET A 115 6.61 40.62 -0.31
C MET A 115 6.70 39.37 0.59
N LYS A 116 5.59 38.99 1.23
CA LYS A 116 5.49 37.78 2.05
C LYS A 116 5.27 36.55 1.17
N ASN A 117 6.32 35.74 1.01
CA ASN A 117 6.31 34.54 0.15
C ASN A 117 5.19 33.54 0.48
N TRP A 118 4.75 33.44 1.74
CA TRP A 118 3.69 32.52 2.16
C TRP A 118 2.27 32.94 1.76
N TYR A 119 2.11 34.05 1.04
CA TYR A 119 0.87 34.41 0.34
C TYR A 119 0.97 34.22 -1.19
N ASN A 120 2.15 33.83 -1.68
CA ASN A 120 2.35 33.49 -3.07
C ASN A 120 2.04 32.00 -3.26
N TYR A 121 1.21 31.68 -4.25
CA TYR A 121 0.89 30.31 -4.58
C TYR A 121 2.10 29.66 -5.26
N THR A 122 2.63 28.61 -4.64
CA THR A 122 3.69 27.79 -5.24
C THR A 122 3.05 26.70 -6.07
N THR A 123 3.38 26.65 -7.36
CA THR A 123 3.01 25.56 -8.26
C THR A 123 3.85 24.33 -7.96
N ASP A 124 3.29 23.15 -8.23
CA ASP A 124 4.00 21.90 -8.06
C ASP A 124 5.28 21.86 -8.91
N GLY A 125 6.32 21.22 -8.40
CA GLY A 125 7.47 20.83 -9.22
C GLY A 125 7.09 19.63 -10.08
N GLU A 126 7.78 19.40 -11.20
CA GLU A 126 7.56 18.19 -11.99
C GLU A 126 7.95 16.93 -11.18
N ARG A 127 7.00 16.33 -10.47
CA ARG A 127 7.15 15.00 -9.86
C ARG A 127 6.60 13.93 -10.77
N LYS A 128 7.34 12.83 -10.86
CA LYS A 128 6.91 11.65 -11.62
C LYS A 128 5.83 10.82 -10.91
N TYR A 129 5.69 10.99 -9.59
CA TYR A 129 4.81 10.14 -8.76
C TYR A 129 3.93 10.97 -7.81
N SER A 130 2.67 10.58 -7.65
CA SER A 130 1.66 11.26 -6.83
C SER A 130 1.78 10.93 -5.34
N ASP A 131 1.60 11.92 -4.47
CA ASP A 131 1.59 11.74 -3.01
C ASP A 131 0.51 10.74 -2.52
N LEU A 132 0.85 9.89 -1.55
CA LEU A 132 -0.03 8.90 -0.90
C LEU A 132 -1.19 9.51 -0.09
N LEU A 133 -1.23 10.84 0.06
CA LEU A 133 -2.34 11.57 0.69
C LEU A 133 -3.37 12.08 -0.30
N ASN A 134 -3.14 11.96 -1.62
CA ASN A 134 -3.96 12.59 -2.65
C ASN A 134 -4.18 14.10 -2.41
N LEU A 135 -3.25 14.74 -1.70
CA LEU A 135 -3.24 16.19 -1.52
C LEU A 135 -2.31 16.77 -2.59
N PRO A 136 -2.69 17.87 -3.26
CA PRO A 136 -1.79 18.54 -4.15
C PRO A 136 -0.59 19.04 -3.35
N GLU A 137 0.58 19.03 -3.95
CA GLU A 137 1.80 19.52 -3.33
C GLU A 137 2.00 21.02 -3.50
N SER A 138 1.29 21.60 -4.48
CA SER A 138 1.14 23.03 -4.63
C SER A 138 0.39 23.65 -3.45
N GLY A 139 0.49 24.96 -3.31
CA GLY A 139 -0.19 25.69 -2.24
C GLY A 139 0.62 26.87 -1.73
N TYR A 140 0.19 27.39 -0.59
CA TYR A 140 0.87 28.49 0.08
C TYR A 140 1.84 27.94 1.10
N GLU A 141 3.14 28.18 0.94
CA GLU A 141 4.15 27.57 1.79
C GLU A 141 5.08 28.57 2.46
N SER A 142 5.56 28.19 3.64
CA SER A 142 6.56 28.91 4.42
C SER A 142 7.55 27.91 4.99
N THR A 143 8.84 28.17 4.82
CA THR A 143 9.90 27.34 5.41
C THR A 143 10.40 27.98 6.69
N LEU A 144 10.36 27.22 7.77
CA LEU A 144 10.88 27.59 9.07
C LEU A 144 12.24 26.94 9.27
N PHE A 145 13.25 27.79 9.37
CA PHE A 145 14.63 27.41 9.58
C PHE A 145 14.92 27.14 11.05
N HIS A 146 15.98 26.38 11.29
CA HIS A 146 16.35 25.97 12.63
C HIS A 146 16.95 27.13 13.44
N ASN A 147 16.49 27.31 14.68
CA ASN A 147 17.02 28.27 15.66
C ASN A 147 17.16 29.72 15.16
N ASP A 148 16.39 30.11 14.14
CA ASP A 148 16.42 31.45 13.61
C ASP A 148 15.38 32.32 14.34
N LYS A 149 15.83 33.45 14.90
CA LYS A 149 14.92 34.49 15.38
C LYS A 149 13.97 34.90 14.26
N ALA A 150 14.42 34.90 13.01
CA ALA A 150 13.56 35.19 11.86
C ALA A 150 12.45 34.15 11.68
N SER A 151 12.69 32.86 11.98
CA SER A 151 11.62 31.84 11.91
C SER A 151 10.57 32.02 13.00
N GLN A 152 10.96 32.49 14.18
CA GLN A 152 10.00 32.90 15.21
C GLN A 152 9.21 34.14 14.75
N THR A 153 9.89 35.14 14.16
CA THR A 153 9.22 36.32 13.59
C THR A 153 8.25 35.94 12.47
N ILE A 154 8.63 35.04 11.57
CA ILE A 154 7.77 34.52 10.50
C ILE A 154 6.52 33.86 11.10
N LEU A 155 6.68 33.02 12.13
CA LEU A 155 5.55 32.39 12.80
C LEU A 155 4.63 33.40 13.50
N THR A 156 5.18 34.38 14.21
CA THR A 156 4.38 35.43 14.85
C THR A 156 3.66 36.29 13.81
N ASP A 157 4.32 36.58 12.69
CA ASP A 157 3.72 37.30 11.58
C ASP A 157 2.58 36.51 10.95
N MET A 158 2.77 35.22 10.66
CA MET A 158 1.72 34.36 10.09
C MET A 158 0.52 34.21 11.04
N LYS A 159 0.78 34.16 12.36
CA LYS A 159 -0.25 34.12 13.40
C LYS A 159 -1.03 35.42 13.50
N THR A 160 -0.36 36.57 13.37
CA THR A 160 -1.00 37.90 13.46
C THR A 160 -1.65 38.35 12.15
N SER A 161 -1.28 37.75 11.01
CA SER A 161 -1.81 38.07 9.69
C SER A 161 -3.02 37.23 9.27
N ASP A 162 -3.63 36.48 10.20
CA ASP A 162 -4.73 35.54 9.95
C ASP A 162 -4.45 34.62 8.76
N TRP A 163 -3.22 34.09 8.69
CA TRP A 163 -2.84 33.19 7.60
C TRP A 163 -3.75 31.96 7.54
N ILE A 164 -4.19 31.46 8.70
CA ILE A 164 -5.22 30.43 8.82
C ILE A 164 -6.58 31.12 8.99
N ASP A 165 -7.47 30.93 8.03
CA ASP A 165 -8.81 31.47 7.99
C ASP A 165 -9.88 30.38 7.75
N GLU A 166 -11.14 30.78 7.66
CA GLU A 166 -12.30 29.89 7.43
C GLU A 166 -12.22 29.14 6.08
N ASN A 167 -11.45 29.66 5.11
CA ASN A 167 -11.25 29.07 3.79
C ASN A 167 -10.15 28.00 3.77
N THR A 168 -9.41 27.86 4.87
CA THR A 168 -8.35 26.87 5.02
C THR A 168 -8.98 25.47 5.15
N ARG A 169 -8.45 24.49 4.41
CA ARG A 169 -8.91 23.09 4.47
C ARG A 169 -7.86 22.14 4.97
N HIS A 170 -6.62 22.32 4.53
CA HIS A 170 -5.52 21.49 5.01
C HIS A 170 -4.32 22.34 5.37
N ILE A 171 -3.66 21.99 6.47
CA ILE A 171 -2.33 22.48 6.78
C ILE A 171 -1.42 21.30 6.95
N VAL A 172 -0.35 21.29 6.16
CA VAL A 172 0.62 20.22 6.07
C VAL A 172 1.93 20.70 6.65
N ILE A 173 2.47 19.96 7.61
CA ILE A 173 3.78 20.20 8.20
C ILE A 173 4.69 19.07 7.77
N ASP A 174 5.73 19.40 7.00
CA ASP A 174 6.70 18.44 6.48
C ASP A 174 8.09 18.69 7.07
N PHE A 175 8.76 17.62 7.50
CA PHE A 175 10.16 17.65 7.92
C PHE A 175 10.79 16.25 7.80
N SER A 176 12.11 16.20 7.63
CA SER A 176 12.85 14.95 7.45
C SER A 176 13.97 14.79 8.48
N LEU A 177 13.99 13.63 9.12
CA LEU A 177 14.99 13.20 10.08
C LEU A 177 15.88 12.11 9.47
N VAL A 178 17.12 12.03 9.92
CA VAL A 178 18.02 10.92 9.62
C VAL A 178 18.51 10.29 10.90
N ASN A 179 18.58 8.97 10.90
CA ASN A 179 19.35 8.22 11.86
C ASN A 179 20.65 7.74 11.21
N LEU A 180 21.77 8.38 11.54
CA LEU A 180 23.07 8.07 10.94
C LEU A 180 23.61 6.70 11.38
N GLN A 181 23.29 6.28 12.61
CA GLN A 181 23.74 4.99 13.15
C GLN A 181 22.99 3.81 12.52
N ALA A 182 21.68 3.98 12.30
CA ALA A 182 20.83 2.96 11.69
C ALA A 182 20.78 3.03 10.16
N HIS A 183 21.32 4.10 9.55
CA HIS A 183 21.21 4.40 8.11
C HIS A 183 19.76 4.46 7.60
N ILE A 184 18.89 5.08 8.40
CA ILE A 184 17.46 5.25 8.09
C ILE A 184 17.16 6.72 7.95
N MET A 185 16.54 7.10 6.85
CA MET A 185 15.95 8.42 6.67
C MET A 185 14.43 8.32 6.86
N SER A 186 13.85 9.34 7.50
CA SER A 186 12.45 9.37 7.86
C SER A 186 11.85 10.71 7.50
N THR A 187 10.79 10.70 6.69
CA THR A 187 10.02 11.91 6.37
C THR A 187 8.70 11.85 7.11
N TYR A 188 8.40 12.91 7.84
CA TYR A 188 7.17 13.06 8.59
C TYR A 188 6.30 14.12 7.94
N ARG A 189 5.02 13.78 7.80
CA ARG A 189 3.98 14.66 7.29
C ARG A 189 2.84 14.69 8.29
N ILE A 190 2.64 15.83 8.94
CA ILE A 190 1.51 16.06 9.85
C ILE A 190 0.47 16.87 9.10
N VAL A 191 -0.74 16.33 8.97
CA VAL A 191 -1.84 16.99 8.25
C VAL A 191 -2.92 17.36 9.25
N PHE A 192 -3.21 18.65 9.33
CA PHE A 192 -4.39 19.20 9.98
C PHE A 192 -5.49 19.36 8.94
N ASP A 193 -6.65 18.77 9.19
CA ASP A 193 -7.82 18.76 8.33
C ASP A 193 -8.94 19.59 8.98
N TYR A 194 -9.37 20.60 8.23
CA TYR A 194 -10.41 21.57 8.58
C TYR A 194 -11.72 21.34 7.79
N ARG A 195 -11.86 20.20 7.08
CA ARG A 195 -13.10 19.86 6.34
C ARG A 195 -14.34 19.72 7.21
N ARG A 196 -14.18 19.41 8.51
CA ARG A 196 -15.30 19.14 9.43
C ARG A 196 -15.53 20.31 10.40
N SER A 197 -16.66 20.28 11.12
CA SER A 197 -16.95 21.21 12.23
C SER A 197 -15.90 21.20 13.34
N ALA A 198 -15.05 20.17 13.40
CA ALA A 198 -13.93 20.05 14.32
C ALA A 198 -12.62 19.79 13.57
N LEU A 199 -11.52 20.28 14.15
CA LEU A 199 -10.16 20.04 13.68
C LEU A 199 -9.80 18.57 13.86
N PHE A 200 -9.48 17.88 12.76
CA PHE A 200 -8.90 16.55 12.78
C PHE A 200 -7.42 16.64 12.39
N TRP A 201 -6.57 15.75 12.92
CA TRP A 201 -5.18 15.68 12.47
C TRP A 201 -4.73 14.22 12.40
N HIS A 202 -3.83 13.96 11.47
CA HIS A 202 -3.18 12.67 11.35
C HIS A 202 -1.72 12.86 10.93
N THR A 203 -0.89 11.89 11.32
CA THR A 203 0.53 11.88 11.00
C THR A 203 0.83 10.70 10.11
N LYS A 204 1.49 10.95 8.99
CA LYS A 204 2.10 9.91 8.16
C LYS A 204 3.61 10.01 8.30
N SER A 205 4.26 8.86 8.41
CA SER A 205 5.71 8.77 8.43
C SER A 205 6.16 7.74 7.40
N TYR A 206 7.20 8.09 6.65
CA TYR A 206 7.82 7.20 5.71
C TYR A 206 9.27 7.02 6.09
N HIS A 207 9.72 5.77 6.17
CA HIS A 207 11.05 5.40 6.61
C HIS A 207 11.70 4.57 5.52
N PHE A 208 12.86 5.02 5.03
CA PHE A 208 13.61 4.29 4.01
C PHE A 208 15.09 4.28 4.39
N SER A 209 15.78 3.19 4.05
CA SER A 209 17.21 3.08 4.28
C SER A 209 17.99 3.76 3.15
N PHE A 210 19.06 4.46 3.52
CA PHE A 210 20.06 4.96 2.57
C PHE A 210 21.31 4.09 2.65
N GLU A 211 22.03 3.95 1.53
CA GLU A 211 23.16 3.04 1.46
C GLU A 211 24.30 3.46 2.40
N ARG A 212 24.78 2.50 3.20
CA ARG A 212 25.97 2.64 4.02
C ARG A 212 27.21 2.66 3.13
N SER A 213 28.08 3.66 3.30
CA SER A 213 29.36 3.73 2.61
C SER A 213 30.30 2.58 3.04
N GLY A 214 30.99 1.96 2.08
CA GLY A 214 31.95 0.87 2.33
C GLY A 214 31.48 -0.49 1.81
N ASP A 215 31.79 -1.56 2.54
CA ASP A 215 31.64 -2.97 2.11
C ASP A 215 30.20 -3.36 1.74
N THR A 216 29.19 -2.73 2.36
CA THR A 216 27.78 -2.95 2.07
C THR A 216 27.38 -2.58 0.64
N VAL A 217 28.02 -1.56 0.05
CA VAL A 217 27.76 -1.18 -1.34
C VAL A 217 28.22 -2.28 -2.29
N ILE A 218 29.38 -2.90 -2.01
CA ILE A 218 29.93 -3.98 -2.83
C ILE A 218 28.99 -5.20 -2.77
N TYR A 219 28.53 -5.58 -1.58
CA TYR A 219 27.57 -6.67 -1.43
C TYR A 219 26.27 -6.38 -2.19
N MET A 220 25.70 -5.19 -2.06
CA MET A 220 24.47 -4.80 -2.77
C MET A 220 24.65 -4.80 -4.29
N MET A 221 25.82 -4.39 -4.79
CA MET A 221 26.15 -4.46 -6.21
C MET A 221 26.25 -5.90 -6.71
N LEU A 222 26.90 -6.79 -5.95
CA LEU A 222 26.97 -8.22 -6.29
C LEU A 222 25.58 -8.87 -6.29
N ALA A 223 24.75 -8.56 -5.28
CA ALA A 223 23.38 -9.02 -5.21
C ALA A 223 22.53 -8.52 -6.39
N PHE A 224 22.71 -7.27 -6.79
CA PHE A 224 22.04 -6.68 -7.95
C PHE A 224 22.46 -7.37 -9.27
N ILE A 225 23.75 -7.60 -9.47
CA ILE A 225 24.26 -8.34 -10.64
C ILE A 225 23.69 -9.76 -10.67
N PHE A 226 23.69 -10.44 -9.53
CA PHE A 226 23.13 -11.78 -9.41
C PHE A 226 21.63 -11.80 -9.72
N PHE A 227 20.85 -10.87 -9.16
CA PHE A 227 19.43 -10.71 -9.43
C PHE A 227 19.12 -10.52 -10.93
N TRP A 228 19.86 -9.64 -11.61
CA TRP A 228 19.69 -9.44 -13.05
C TRP A 228 20.11 -10.65 -13.88
N SER A 229 21.17 -11.36 -13.48
CA SER A 229 21.59 -12.58 -14.17
C SER A 229 20.51 -13.67 -14.11
N LEU A 230 19.88 -13.87 -12.94
CA LEU A 230 18.76 -14.80 -12.77
C LEU A 230 17.52 -14.34 -13.55
N SER A 231 17.23 -13.05 -13.54
CA SER A 231 16.10 -12.47 -14.28
C SER A 231 16.29 -12.67 -15.80
N ALA A 232 17.49 -12.47 -16.32
CA ALA A 232 17.82 -12.70 -17.71
C ALA A 232 17.70 -14.18 -18.10
N GLN A 233 18.15 -15.10 -17.25
CA GLN A 233 17.96 -16.54 -17.46
C GLN A 233 16.48 -16.93 -17.51
N ASN A 234 15.66 -16.36 -16.63
CA ASN A 234 14.20 -16.59 -16.63
C ASN A 234 13.54 -16.06 -17.91
N ILE A 235 13.90 -14.84 -18.34
CA ILE A 235 13.41 -14.26 -19.60
C ILE A 235 13.78 -15.14 -20.79
N PHE A 236 15.04 -15.60 -20.86
CA PHE A 236 15.51 -16.46 -21.93
C PHE A 236 14.76 -17.80 -21.98
N LYS A 237 14.53 -18.42 -20.81
CA LYS A 237 13.75 -19.66 -20.71
C LYS A 237 12.32 -19.50 -21.22
N GLU A 238 11.67 -18.39 -20.87
CA GLU A 238 10.31 -18.12 -21.34
C GLU A 238 10.27 -17.79 -22.84
N ALA A 239 11.25 -17.05 -23.35
CA ALA A 239 11.38 -16.79 -24.78
C ALA A 239 11.58 -18.09 -25.59
N GLN A 240 12.39 -19.02 -25.10
CA GLN A 240 12.58 -20.32 -25.73
C GLN A 240 11.30 -21.17 -25.70
N THR A 241 10.55 -21.12 -24.60
CA THR A 241 9.28 -21.84 -24.45
C THR A 241 8.24 -21.29 -25.41
N LEU A 242 8.16 -19.96 -25.54
CA LEU A 242 7.31 -19.27 -26.50
C LEU A 242 7.63 -19.68 -27.94
N TYR A 243 8.91 -19.73 -28.30
CA TYR A 243 9.34 -20.12 -29.65
C TYR A 243 8.98 -21.57 -29.99
N ARG A 244 9.08 -22.51 -29.03
CA ARG A 244 8.78 -23.93 -29.25
C ARG A 244 7.29 -24.24 -29.32
N VAL A 245 6.47 -23.61 -28.48
CA VAL A 245 5.05 -23.94 -28.31
C VAL A 245 4.15 -23.12 -29.25
N GLY A 246 4.62 -21.94 -29.69
CA GLY A 246 3.84 -20.98 -30.46
C GLY A 246 2.92 -20.11 -29.57
N ILE A 247 2.60 -18.90 -30.06
CA ILE A 247 1.95 -17.84 -29.28
C ILE A 247 0.54 -18.24 -28.77
N LEU A 248 -0.25 -18.91 -29.62
CA LEU A 248 -1.64 -19.26 -29.28
C LEU A 248 -1.72 -20.32 -28.17
N ALA A 249 -0.90 -21.37 -28.28
CA ALA A 249 -0.85 -22.42 -27.25
C ALA A 249 -0.18 -21.92 -25.95
N PHE A 250 0.69 -20.91 -26.05
CA PHE A 250 1.31 -20.26 -24.90
C PHE A 250 0.28 -19.49 -24.06
N LEU A 251 -0.61 -18.71 -24.69
CA LEU A 251 -1.62 -17.90 -24.00
C LEU A 251 -2.78 -18.70 -23.38
N GLN A 252 -3.00 -19.94 -23.82
CA GLN A 252 -4.06 -20.79 -23.27
C GLN A 252 -3.71 -21.42 -21.92
N ARG A 253 -2.43 -21.43 -21.52
CA ARG A 253 -1.97 -22.09 -20.30
C ARG A 253 -1.94 -21.12 -19.13
N LEU A 254 -2.64 -21.43 -18.03
CA LEU A 254 -2.64 -20.61 -16.80
C LEU A 254 -1.24 -20.42 -16.19
N TYR A 255 -0.40 -21.45 -16.27
CA TYR A 255 0.99 -21.40 -15.77
C TYR A 255 1.80 -20.28 -16.43
N THR A 256 1.57 -20.04 -17.72
CA THR A 256 2.23 -18.99 -18.49
C THR A 256 2.02 -17.60 -17.91
N TYR A 257 0.81 -17.29 -17.42
CA TYR A 257 0.52 -15.98 -16.83
C TYR A 257 1.29 -15.74 -15.54
N ILE A 258 1.54 -16.79 -14.74
CA ILE A 258 2.33 -16.70 -13.51
C ILE A 258 3.81 -16.40 -13.85
N GLU A 259 4.36 -17.07 -14.86
CA GLU A 259 5.74 -16.81 -15.31
C GLU A 259 5.88 -15.41 -15.92
N LEU A 260 4.92 -14.97 -16.74
CA LEU A 260 4.90 -13.62 -17.30
C LEU A 260 4.82 -12.56 -16.19
N LEU A 261 3.96 -12.77 -15.18
CA LEU A 261 3.83 -11.89 -14.03
C LEU A 261 5.16 -11.80 -13.25
N LYS A 262 5.85 -12.92 -13.05
CA LYS A 262 7.17 -12.95 -12.40
C LYS A 262 8.19 -12.12 -13.17
N VAL A 263 8.26 -12.28 -14.50
CA VAL A 263 9.16 -11.49 -15.36
C VAL A 263 8.83 -10.00 -15.29
N LEU A 264 7.55 -9.64 -15.38
CA LEU A 264 7.09 -8.25 -15.27
C LEU A 264 7.50 -7.63 -13.93
N LEU A 265 7.23 -8.33 -12.82
CA LEU A 265 7.60 -7.87 -11.48
C LEU A 265 9.12 -7.75 -11.30
N ALA A 266 9.92 -8.64 -11.90
CA ALA A 266 11.37 -8.58 -11.84
C ALA A 266 11.93 -7.35 -12.60
N ILE A 267 11.41 -7.07 -13.80
CA ILE A 267 11.79 -5.88 -14.58
C ILE A 267 11.40 -4.61 -13.82
N LEU A 268 10.17 -4.56 -13.28
CA LEU A 268 9.68 -3.43 -12.49
C LEU A 268 10.55 -3.20 -11.24
N GLN A 269 10.90 -4.28 -10.52
CA GLN A 269 11.79 -4.20 -9.35
C GLN A 269 13.14 -3.59 -9.71
N GLY A 270 13.73 -4.03 -10.82
CA GLY A 270 15.00 -3.52 -11.32
C GLY A 270 14.93 -2.04 -11.70
N TYR A 271 13.88 -1.63 -12.41
CA TYR A 271 13.64 -0.23 -12.78
C TYR A 271 13.51 0.68 -11.54
N VAL A 272 12.65 0.30 -10.59
CA VAL A 272 12.40 1.09 -9.37
C VAL A 272 13.66 1.21 -8.52
N TYR A 273 14.47 0.14 -8.43
CA TYR A 273 15.76 0.19 -7.73
C TYR A 273 16.72 1.23 -8.33
N ILE A 274 16.84 1.27 -9.66
CA ILE A 274 17.72 2.22 -10.36
C ILE A 274 17.22 3.64 -10.16
N GLU A 275 15.93 3.92 -10.40
CA GLU A 275 15.35 5.27 -10.20
C GLU A 275 15.52 5.72 -8.74
N LYS A 276 15.21 4.86 -7.76
CA LYS A 276 15.42 5.16 -6.33
C LYS A 276 16.86 5.58 -6.04
N ARG A 277 17.84 4.83 -6.56
CA ARG A 277 19.27 5.12 -6.33
C ARG A 277 19.70 6.44 -6.96
N ILE A 278 19.23 6.74 -8.17
CA ILE A 278 19.49 8.00 -8.85
C ILE A 278 18.88 9.17 -8.07
N SER A 279 17.62 9.05 -7.65
CA SER A 279 16.92 10.10 -6.90
C SER A 279 17.56 10.38 -5.54
N ILE A 280 17.94 9.33 -4.79
CA ILE A 280 18.69 9.48 -3.53
C ILE A 280 20.01 10.22 -3.76
N GLY A 281 20.79 9.83 -4.78
CA GLY A 281 22.07 10.47 -5.09
C GLY A 281 21.92 11.96 -5.44
N LYS A 282 20.88 12.32 -6.20
CA LYS A 282 20.56 13.73 -6.53
C LYS A 282 20.20 14.53 -5.28
N LEU A 283 19.30 14.02 -4.44
CA LEU A 283 18.82 14.72 -3.25
C LEU A 283 19.92 14.88 -2.20
N LEU A 284 20.75 13.85 -1.98
CA LEU A 284 21.89 13.95 -1.07
C LEU A 284 22.92 14.99 -1.55
N LYS A 285 23.14 15.08 -2.85
CA LYS A 285 24.00 16.13 -3.42
C LYS A 285 23.40 17.52 -3.21
N LEU A 286 22.09 17.68 -3.42
CA LEU A 286 21.38 18.94 -3.18
C LEU A 286 21.48 19.37 -1.71
N ILE A 287 21.27 18.44 -0.78
CA ILE A 287 21.47 18.69 0.67
C ILE A 287 22.90 19.16 0.92
N SER A 288 23.90 18.43 0.42
CA SER A 288 25.30 18.75 0.69
C SER A 288 25.69 20.17 0.23
N LEU A 289 25.11 20.64 -0.86
CA LEU A 289 25.28 22.00 -1.36
C LEU A 289 24.51 23.02 -0.49
N SER A 290 23.27 22.72 -0.12
CA SER A 290 22.44 23.60 0.72
C SER A 290 23.00 23.78 2.15
N TYR A 291 23.66 22.77 2.70
CA TYR A 291 24.33 22.88 4.01
C TYR A 291 25.67 23.61 3.94
N ALA A 292 26.32 23.63 2.77
CA ALA A 292 27.52 24.42 2.54
C ALA A 292 27.18 25.92 2.50
N ASP A 293 25.99 26.26 1.98
CA ASP A 293 25.47 27.64 1.91
C ASP A 293 24.41 27.87 3.00
N ARG A 294 24.87 28.09 4.24
CA ARG A 294 24.02 28.16 5.45
C ARG A 294 22.90 29.21 5.40
N ASP A 295 22.99 30.20 4.51
CA ASP A 295 22.01 31.29 4.43
C ASP A 295 20.81 30.97 3.52
N HIS A 296 20.85 29.88 2.73
CA HIS A 296 19.81 29.54 1.74
C HIS A 296 19.43 28.05 1.74
N SER A 297 19.23 27.43 2.91
CA SER A 297 18.84 26.02 2.97
C SER A 297 17.39 25.79 2.53
N GLN A 298 17.16 25.53 1.25
CA GLN A 298 15.82 25.20 0.74
C GLN A 298 15.30 23.87 1.34
N PHE A 299 13.99 23.78 1.52
CA PHE A 299 13.36 22.51 1.88
C PHE A 299 13.55 21.49 0.76
N VAL A 300 14.18 20.36 1.08
CA VAL A 300 14.32 19.22 0.16
C VAL A 300 13.28 18.18 0.53
N ASP A 301 12.42 17.83 -0.42
CA ASP A 301 11.39 16.84 -0.22
C ASP A 301 11.89 15.41 -0.54
N PHE A 302 11.68 14.49 0.40
CA PHE A 302 12.04 13.08 0.28
C PHE A 302 10.85 12.16 0.03
N SER A 303 9.64 12.73 -0.13
CA SER A 303 8.41 11.98 -0.33
C SER A 303 8.47 11.10 -1.59
N GLU A 304 9.09 11.59 -2.67
CA GLU A 304 9.25 10.82 -3.92
C GLU A 304 10.11 9.57 -3.70
N VAL A 305 11.24 9.70 -2.99
CA VAL A 305 12.10 8.55 -2.66
C VAL A 305 11.41 7.58 -1.72
N ALA A 306 10.68 8.10 -0.73
CA ALA A 306 9.87 7.28 0.17
C ALA A 306 8.83 6.45 -0.59
N MET A 307 8.18 7.05 -1.60
CA MET A 307 7.23 6.33 -2.45
C MET A 307 7.91 5.27 -3.32
N LEU A 308 9.06 5.59 -3.94
CA LEU A 308 9.86 4.61 -4.68
C LEU A 308 10.29 3.43 -3.80
N ASP A 309 10.66 3.68 -2.55
CA ASP A 309 10.99 2.63 -1.59
C ASP A 309 9.76 1.77 -1.24
N HIS A 310 8.62 2.39 -1.01
CA HIS A 310 7.37 1.67 -0.77
C HIS A 310 6.99 0.79 -1.97
N ILE A 311 7.08 1.32 -3.20
CA ILE A 311 6.85 0.54 -4.42
C ILE A 311 7.83 -0.62 -4.48
N PHE A 312 9.13 -0.39 -4.25
CA PHE A 312 10.16 -1.43 -4.25
C PHE A 312 9.88 -2.56 -3.25
N ILE A 313 9.41 -2.23 -2.05
CA ILE A 313 9.05 -3.22 -1.02
C ILE A 313 7.82 -4.01 -1.45
N VAL A 314 6.78 -3.34 -1.94
CA VAL A 314 5.53 -4.00 -2.37
C VAL A 314 5.76 -4.91 -3.58
N THR A 315 6.46 -4.43 -4.61
CA THR A 315 6.77 -5.23 -5.81
C THR A 315 7.72 -6.37 -5.48
N GLY A 316 8.70 -6.15 -4.59
CA GLY A 316 9.62 -7.20 -4.13
C GLY A 316 8.92 -8.27 -3.28
N GLY A 317 7.97 -7.86 -2.42
CA GLY A 317 7.11 -8.75 -1.67
C GLY A 317 6.21 -9.58 -2.59
N ALA A 318 5.59 -8.95 -3.59
CA ALA A 318 4.78 -9.64 -4.58
C ALA A 318 5.61 -10.65 -5.41
N LEU A 319 6.80 -10.26 -5.86
CA LEU A 319 7.72 -11.15 -6.58
C LEU A 319 8.12 -12.35 -5.71
N THR A 320 8.47 -12.11 -4.45
CA THR A 320 8.80 -13.17 -3.50
C THR A 320 7.62 -14.11 -3.28
N CYS A 321 6.42 -13.58 -3.14
CA CYS A 321 5.18 -14.35 -3.01
C CYS A 321 4.96 -15.27 -4.22
N VAL A 322 5.13 -14.76 -5.44
CA VAL A 322 5.05 -15.57 -6.68
C VAL A 322 6.11 -16.66 -6.69
N CYS A 323 7.37 -16.34 -6.35
CA CYS A 323 8.44 -17.34 -6.26
C CYS A 323 8.13 -18.44 -5.22
N VAL A 324 7.57 -18.08 -4.07
CA VAL A 324 7.13 -19.06 -3.05
C VAL A 324 6.02 -19.96 -3.60
N PHE A 325 5.04 -19.41 -4.33
CA PHE A 325 4.01 -20.21 -5.00
C PHE A 325 4.60 -21.18 -6.04
N GLN A 326 5.66 -20.79 -6.74
CA GLN A 326 6.35 -21.70 -7.67
C GLN A 326 7.02 -22.87 -6.94
N ILE A 327 7.54 -22.67 -5.73
CA ILE A 327 8.05 -23.75 -4.88
C ILE A 327 6.91 -24.73 -4.54
N PHE A 328 5.70 -24.23 -4.24
CA PHE A 328 4.53 -25.08 -4.02
C PHE A 328 4.10 -25.85 -5.27
N ASP A 329 4.25 -25.30 -6.47
CA ASP A 329 3.94 -26.04 -7.71
C ASP A 329 4.93 -27.19 -7.93
N MET A 330 6.21 -27.04 -7.55
CA MET A 330 7.16 -28.17 -7.54
C MET A 330 6.71 -29.31 -6.62
N LEU A 331 6.05 -28.98 -5.50
CA LEU A 331 5.47 -29.99 -4.59
C LEU A 331 4.28 -30.73 -5.21
N ARG A 332 3.66 -30.22 -6.29
CA ARG A 332 2.60 -30.92 -7.04
C ARG A 332 3.08 -32.24 -7.67
N MET A 333 4.39 -32.42 -7.82
CA MET A 333 4.97 -33.70 -8.26
C MET A 333 4.65 -34.84 -7.27
N ILE A 334 4.38 -34.53 -6.00
CA ILE A 334 3.95 -35.50 -5.00
C ILE A 334 2.49 -35.88 -5.24
N ARG A 335 2.23 -37.17 -5.53
CA ARG A 335 0.89 -37.69 -5.87
C ARG A 335 -0.19 -37.29 -4.84
N ARG A 336 0.12 -37.33 -3.54
CA ARG A 336 -0.81 -36.95 -2.46
C ARG A 336 -1.18 -35.47 -2.52
N ILE A 337 -0.19 -34.59 -2.72
CA ILE A 337 -0.40 -33.13 -2.83
C ILE A 337 -1.19 -32.79 -4.09
N ARG A 338 -0.87 -33.43 -5.23
CA ARG A 338 -1.65 -33.26 -6.47
C ARG A 338 -3.13 -33.57 -6.31
N SER A 339 -3.43 -34.62 -5.55
CA SER A 339 -4.79 -35.09 -5.28
C SER A 339 -5.52 -34.11 -4.36
N PHE A 340 -4.83 -33.65 -3.32
CA PHE A 340 -5.30 -32.60 -2.43
C PHE A 340 -5.59 -31.29 -3.17
N ILE A 341 -4.71 -30.83 -4.05
CA ILE A 341 -4.92 -29.61 -4.85
C ILE A 341 -6.16 -29.74 -5.75
N LYS A 342 -6.34 -30.88 -6.45
CA LYS A 342 -7.53 -31.12 -7.27
C LYS A 342 -8.83 -31.09 -6.44
N MET A 343 -8.79 -31.68 -5.25
CA MET A 343 -9.91 -31.69 -4.30
C MET A 343 -10.26 -30.29 -3.79
N VAL A 344 -9.25 -29.49 -3.43
CA VAL A 344 -9.44 -28.09 -3.03
C VAL A 344 -10.04 -27.28 -4.18
N LEU A 345 -9.51 -27.42 -5.41
CA LEU A 345 -10.03 -26.73 -6.59
C LEU A 345 -11.48 -27.12 -6.91
N SER A 346 -11.85 -28.39 -6.77
CA SER A 346 -13.26 -28.82 -6.93
C SER A 346 -14.18 -28.11 -5.91
N THR A 347 -13.70 -27.96 -4.67
CA THR A 347 -14.45 -27.32 -3.60
C THR A 347 -14.50 -25.79 -3.71
N MET A 348 -13.64 -25.16 -4.52
CA MET A 348 -13.70 -23.72 -4.78
C MET A 348 -15.04 -23.28 -5.39
N SER A 349 -15.73 -24.16 -6.12
CA SER A 349 -17.09 -23.88 -6.62
C SER A 349 -18.10 -23.57 -5.50
N VAL A 350 -17.89 -24.13 -4.31
CA VAL A 350 -18.74 -23.95 -3.13
C VAL A 350 -18.24 -22.81 -2.23
N PHE A 351 -17.00 -22.38 -2.41
CA PHE A 351 -16.40 -21.29 -1.62
C PHE A 351 -17.04 -19.92 -1.88
N TYR A 352 -17.80 -19.77 -2.97
CA TYR A 352 -18.56 -18.55 -3.26
C TYR A 352 -19.58 -18.20 -2.17
N TYR A 353 -20.22 -19.19 -1.52
CA TYR A 353 -21.26 -18.95 -0.52
C TYR A 353 -20.76 -18.18 0.73
N PRO A 354 -19.66 -18.60 1.41
CA PRO A 354 -19.07 -17.81 2.49
C PRO A 354 -18.66 -16.39 2.08
N VAL A 355 -18.07 -16.23 0.88
CA VAL A 355 -17.60 -14.92 0.40
C VAL A 355 -18.76 -13.97 0.17
N MET A 356 -19.82 -14.44 -0.50
CA MET A 356 -21.01 -13.63 -0.77
C MET A 356 -21.71 -13.23 0.54
N MET A 357 -21.82 -14.15 1.49
CA MET A 357 -22.40 -13.87 2.80
C MET A 357 -21.56 -12.86 3.60
N GLY A 358 -20.23 -13.03 3.65
CA GLY A 358 -19.33 -12.06 4.27
C GLY A 358 -19.46 -10.67 3.64
N GLY A 359 -19.58 -10.58 2.31
CA GLY A 359 -19.87 -9.34 1.61
C GLY A 359 -21.20 -8.70 1.98
N GLY A 360 -22.27 -9.51 2.11
CA GLY A 360 -23.58 -9.05 2.55
C GLY A 360 -23.57 -8.47 3.97
N PHE A 361 -22.90 -9.15 4.91
CA PHE A 361 -22.71 -8.63 6.28
C PHE A 361 -21.80 -7.40 6.32
N ALA A 362 -20.81 -7.31 5.44
CA ALA A 362 -19.97 -6.11 5.31
C ALA A 362 -20.77 -4.90 4.84
N LEU A 363 -21.65 -5.08 3.85
CA LEU A 363 -22.57 -4.03 3.39
C LEU A 363 -23.52 -3.60 4.51
N LEU A 364 -24.18 -4.56 5.16
CA LEU A 364 -25.09 -4.29 6.27
C LEU A 364 -24.40 -3.54 7.41
N SER A 365 -23.22 -3.99 7.84
CA SER A 365 -22.48 -3.36 8.94
C SER A 365 -21.96 -1.97 8.59
N THR A 366 -21.57 -1.72 7.34
CA THR A 366 -21.19 -0.38 6.87
C THR A 366 -22.39 0.58 6.97
N LEU A 367 -23.59 0.13 6.58
CA LEU A 367 -24.81 0.95 6.65
C LEU A 367 -25.27 1.20 8.09
N LEU A 368 -25.20 0.18 8.96
CA LEU A 368 -25.65 0.31 10.36
C LEU A 368 -24.65 1.06 11.24
N PHE A 369 -23.35 0.81 11.06
CA PHE A 369 -22.31 1.22 12.01
C PHE A 369 -21.22 2.10 11.41
N GLY A 370 -21.25 2.41 10.11
CA GLY A 370 -20.15 3.11 9.44
C GLY A 370 -19.93 4.56 9.90
N ASN A 371 -20.97 5.23 10.41
CA ASN A 371 -20.84 6.59 10.94
C ASN A 371 -20.36 6.63 12.40
N THR A 372 -20.51 5.53 13.13
CA THR A 372 -20.33 5.48 14.59
C THR A 372 -19.10 4.69 15.01
N SER A 373 -18.62 3.77 14.17
CA SER A 373 -17.46 2.93 14.45
C SER A 373 -16.45 2.96 13.31
N THR A 374 -15.17 3.18 13.67
CA THR A 374 -14.06 3.20 12.71
C THR A 374 -13.87 1.86 12.02
N ASP A 375 -14.18 0.75 12.70
CA ASP A 375 -14.04 -0.62 12.19
C ASP A 375 -14.99 -0.93 11.03
N PHE A 376 -16.07 -0.13 10.87
CA PHE A 376 -17.08 -0.29 9.82
C PHE A 376 -17.17 0.94 8.89
N SER A 377 -16.20 1.84 8.99
CA SER A 377 -16.21 3.13 8.29
C SER A 377 -16.19 3.02 6.77
N THR A 378 -15.52 2.00 6.22
CA THR A 378 -15.51 1.70 4.79
C THR A 378 -15.87 0.25 4.56
N LEU A 379 -16.38 -0.05 3.38
CA LEU A 379 -16.76 -1.42 3.00
C LEU A 379 -15.59 -2.41 3.15
N THR A 380 -14.37 -1.97 2.83
CA THR A 380 -13.16 -2.77 3.01
C THR A 380 -12.89 -3.06 4.49
N HIS A 381 -12.96 -2.04 5.36
CA HIS A 381 -12.77 -2.23 6.80
C HIS A 381 -13.88 -3.12 7.39
N SER A 382 -15.13 -2.90 7.01
CA SER A 382 -16.26 -3.73 7.41
C SER A 382 -16.09 -5.18 7.00
N TYR A 383 -15.66 -5.46 5.77
CA TYR A 383 -15.43 -6.83 5.31
C TYR A 383 -14.31 -7.51 6.10
N LEU A 384 -13.20 -6.80 6.38
CA LEU A 384 -12.12 -7.33 7.20
C LEU A 384 -12.59 -7.60 8.64
N THR A 385 -13.34 -6.69 9.25
CA THR A 385 -13.88 -6.86 10.61
C THR A 385 -14.87 -8.02 10.67
N VAL A 386 -15.75 -8.17 9.68
CA VAL A 386 -16.67 -9.32 9.55
C VAL A 386 -15.92 -10.63 9.43
N ASN A 387 -14.84 -10.70 8.65
CA ASN A 387 -14.01 -11.91 8.59
C ASN A 387 -13.20 -12.13 9.88
N GLN A 388 -12.75 -11.06 10.55
CA GLN A 388 -12.04 -11.13 11.83
C GLN A 388 -12.90 -11.70 12.96
N TYR A 389 -14.22 -11.66 12.83
CA TYR A 389 -15.14 -12.35 13.74
C TYR A 389 -14.77 -13.83 13.93
N LEU A 390 -14.28 -14.50 12.88
CA LEU A 390 -13.82 -15.91 12.97
C LEU A 390 -12.68 -16.12 13.97
N ILE A 391 -11.87 -15.09 14.21
CA ILE A 391 -10.65 -15.17 15.02
C ILE A 391 -10.90 -14.56 16.41
N LYS A 392 -11.64 -13.44 16.49
CA LYS A 392 -11.82 -12.68 17.75
C LYS A 392 -13.26 -12.18 17.96
N PRO A 393 -14.24 -13.08 18.20
CA PRO A 393 -15.64 -12.68 18.47
C PRO A 393 -15.82 -11.69 19.64
N PRO A 394 -15.20 -11.88 20.83
CA PRO A 394 -15.49 -11.03 22.00
C PRO A 394 -15.06 -9.58 21.79
N ALA A 395 -13.96 -9.36 21.07
CA ALA A 395 -13.43 -8.03 20.83
C ALA A 395 -14.39 -7.18 19.98
N ILE A 396 -15.07 -7.80 19.02
CA ILE A 396 -16.08 -7.13 18.18
C ILE A 396 -17.34 -6.86 19.01
N TYR A 397 -17.78 -7.83 19.81
CA TYR A 397 -18.95 -7.68 20.67
C TYR A 397 -18.84 -6.48 21.62
N HIS A 398 -17.73 -6.35 22.35
CA HIS A 398 -17.54 -5.24 23.28
C HIS A 398 -17.58 -3.89 22.55
N ARG A 399 -16.82 -3.74 21.46
CA ARG A 399 -16.78 -2.47 20.70
C ARG A 399 -18.11 -2.07 20.09
N LEU A 400 -18.93 -3.04 19.64
CA LEU A 400 -20.27 -2.72 19.11
C LEU A 400 -21.25 -2.36 20.23
N THR A 401 -21.17 -3.04 21.38
CA THR A 401 -22.11 -2.84 22.49
C THR A 401 -21.90 -1.49 23.17
N ASP A 402 -20.66 -1.00 23.19
CA ASP A 402 -20.31 0.34 23.72
C ASP A 402 -21.04 1.46 22.97
N ASN A 403 -21.19 1.33 21.65
CA ASN A 403 -21.85 2.34 20.82
C ASN A 403 -23.35 2.04 20.57
N HIS A 404 -23.76 0.77 20.54
CA HIS A 404 -25.15 0.35 20.29
C HIS A 404 -25.52 -0.81 21.20
N SER A 405 -26.17 -0.51 22.32
CA SER A 405 -26.47 -1.50 23.36
C SER A 405 -27.42 -2.64 22.92
N TYR A 406 -28.28 -2.40 21.91
CA TYR A 406 -29.24 -3.40 21.43
C TYR A 406 -28.89 -3.95 20.04
N LEU A 407 -28.64 -3.05 19.08
CA LEU A 407 -28.38 -3.41 17.69
C LEU A 407 -27.03 -4.13 17.52
N GLY A 408 -26.03 -3.77 18.33
CA GLY A 408 -24.70 -4.37 18.30
C GLY A 408 -24.71 -5.86 18.64
N PRO A 409 -25.21 -6.24 19.83
CA PRO A 409 -25.36 -7.64 20.23
C PRO A 409 -26.20 -8.46 19.24
N ALA A 410 -27.33 -7.93 18.75
CA ALA A 410 -28.17 -8.62 17.79
C ALA A 410 -27.43 -8.93 16.47
N PHE A 411 -26.68 -7.96 15.95
CA PHE A 411 -25.85 -8.14 14.76
C PHE A 411 -24.80 -9.25 14.97
N VAL A 412 -24.10 -9.24 16.11
CA VAL A 412 -23.05 -10.23 16.41
C VAL A 412 -23.63 -11.64 16.54
N VAL A 413 -24.80 -11.79 17.17
CA VAL A 413 -25.48 -13.09 17.30
C VAL A 413 -25.89 -13.63 15.93
N VAL A 414 -26.51 -12.80 15.08
CA VAL A 414 -26.94 -13.21 13.73
C VAL A 414 -25.72 -13.55 12.86
N LEU A 415 -24.68 -12.72 12.88
CA LEU A 415 -23.42 -12.98 12.19
C LEU A 415 -22.83 -14.31 12.66
N GLY A 416 -22.74 -14.52 13.98
CA GLY A 416 -22.20 -15.74 14.57
C GLY A 416 -22.94 -16.99 14.16
N PHE A 417 -24.27 -16.97 14.26
CA PHE A 417 -25.11 -18.09 13.86
C PHE A 417 -24.93 -18.42 12.36
N SER A 418 -25.02 -17.41 11.49
CA SER A 418 -24.88 -17.62 10.05
C SER A 418 -23.48 -18.08 9.66
N THR A 419 -22.43 -17.57 10.32
CA THR A 419 -21.04 -17.97 10.07
C THR A 419 -20.78 -19.43 10.47
N ILE A 420 -21.24 -19.86 11.65
CA ILE A 420 -21.11 -21.26 12.09
C ILE A 420 -21.87 -22.17 11.13
N PHE A 421 -23.10 -21.81 10.75
CA PHE A 421 -23.91 -22.59 9.82
C PHE A 421 -23.20 -22.81 8.48
N ILE A 422 -22.62 -21.75 7.90
CA ILE A 422 -21.92 -21.86 6.62
C ILE A 422 -20.63 -22.65 6.74
N ILE A 423 -19.83 -22.44 7.80
CA ILE A 423 -18.57 -23.18 7.99
C ILE A 423 -18.82 -24.67 8.17
N VAL A 424 -19.81 -25.05 8.98
CA VAL A 424 -20.16 -26.46 9.18
C VAL A 424 -20.59 -27.10 7.86
N ASN A 425 -21.48 -26.45 7.11
CA ASN A 425 -21.92 -26.97 5.82
C ASN A 425 -20.78 -27.02 4.79
N PHE A 426 -19.91 -26.01 4.75
CA PHE A 426 -18.73 -25.99 3.90
C PHE A 426 -17.79 -27.16 4.23
N PHE A 427 -17.54 -27.42 5.52
CA PHE A 427 -16.68 -28.51 5.95
C PHE A 427 -17.27 -29.90 5.62
N ILE A 428 -18.59 -30.06 5.78
CA ILE A 428 -19.30 -31.29 5.38
C ILE A 428 -19.15 -31.53 3.89
N VAL A 429 -19.37 -30.51 3.05
CA VAL A 429 -19.23 -30.63 1.60
C VAL A 429 -17.79 -30.92 1.22
N PHE A 430 -16.83 -30.21 1.81
CA PHE A 430 -15.40 -30.42 1.60
C PHE A 430 -14.96 -31.85 1.97
N LEU A 431 -15.37 -32.36 3.13
CA LEU A 431 -15.06 -33.74 3.55
C LEU A 431 -15.71 -34.78 2.64
N ASN A 432 -16.95 -34.56 2.20
CA ASN A 432 -17.62 -35.46 1.27
C ASN A 432 -16.90 -35.50 -0.10
N GLU A 433 -16.48 -34.34 -0.61
CA GLU A 433 -15.71 -34.25 -1.85
C GLU A 433 -14.33 -34.90 -1.70
N ALA A 434 -13.69 -34.72 -0.55
CA ALA A 434 -12.43 -35.38 -0.20
C ALA A 434 -12.58 -36.90 -0.19
N TYR A 435 -13.58 -37.41 0.52
CA TYR A 435 -13.87 -38.84 0.60
C TYR A 435 -14.19 -39.44 -0.78
N SER A 436 -15.02 -38.74 -1.57
CA SER A 436 -15.34 -39.12 -2.95
C SER A 436 -14.09 -39.20 -3.83
N THR A 437 -13.19 -38.22 -3.73
CA THR A 437 -11.94 -38.16 -4.49
C THR A 437 -11.01 -39.31 -4.10
N ILE A 438 -10.81 -39.55 -2.80
CA ILE A 438 -9.98 -40.65 -2.30
C ILE A 438 -10.56 -42.01 -2.72
N LYS A 439 -11.88 -42.19 -2.64
CA LYS A 439 -12.55 -43.42 -3.07
C LYS A 439 -12.38 -43.67 -4.57
N LYS A 440 -12.48 -42.62 -5.39
CA LYS A 440 -12.20 -42.71 -6.85
C LYS A 440 -10.74 -43.12 -7.10
N GLN A 441 -9.78 -42.55 -6.37
CA GLN A 441 -8.37 -42.93 -6.50
C GLN A 441 -8.10 -44.37 -6.08
N MET A 442 -8.63 -44.80 -4.93
CA MET A 442 -8.51 -46.19 -4.49
C MET A 442 -9.09 -47.18 -5.51
N ARG A 443 -10.26 -46.87 -6.12
CA ARG A 443 -10.80 -47.71 -7.20
C ARG A 443 -9.85 -47.79 -8.39
N LEU A 444 -9.31 -46.66 -8.85
CA LEU A 444 -8.34 -46.64 -9.96
C LEU A 444 -7.08 -47.44 -9.65
N ASP A 445 -6.56 -47.34 -8.43
CA ASP A 445 -5.37 -48.08 -8.00
C ASP A 445 -5.65 -49.59 -7.92
N LEU A 446 -6.82 -50.00 -7.45
CA LEU A 446 -7.25 -51.42 -7.47
C LEU A 446 -7.40 -51.95 -8.90
N TYR A 447 -7.97 -51.17 -9.82
CA TYR A 447 -8.05 -51.56 -11.24
C TYR A 447 -6.67 -51.71 -11.85
N LYS A 448 -5.72 -50.81 -11.57
CA LYS A 448 -4.34 -50.94 -12.05
C LYS A 448 -3.66 -52.22 -11.55
N ILE A 449 -3.97 -52.66 -10.33
CA ILE A 449 -3.44 -53.91 -9.81
C ILE A 449 -4.07 -55.12 -10.52
N GLN A 450 -5.38 -55.08 -10.81
CA GLN A 450 -6.08 -56.18 -11.47
C GLN A 450 -5.76 -56.31 -12.96
N ASP A 451 -5.50 -55.21 -13.66
CA ASP A 451 -5.32 -55.18 -15.11
C ASP A 451 -3.86 -55.24 -15.56
N LYS A 452 -2.90 -55.14 -14.62
CA LYS A 452 -1.48 -55.30 -14.95
C LYS A 452 -1.20 -56.74 -15.36
N THR A 453 -0.88 -56.92 -16.64
CA THR A 453 -0.44 -58.22 -17.15
C THR A 453 0.94 -58.58 -16.57
N LYS A 454 1.27 -59.89 -16.48
CA LYS A 454 2.59 -60.34 -15.98
C LYS A 454 3.76 -59.69 -16.73
N MET A 455 3.56 -59.34 -18.00
CA MET A 455 4.55 -58.64 -18.83
C MET A 455 4.74 -57.18 -18.40
N GLU A 456 3.69 -56.45 -18.03
CA GLU A 456 3.82 -55.08 -17.51
C GLU A 456 4.52 -55.04 -16.15
N TYR A 457 4.31 -56.03 -15.29
CA TYR A 457 5.11 -56.18 -14.06
C TYR A 457 6.60 -56.37 -14.37
N LEU A 458 6.91 -57.13 -15.42
CA LEU A 458 8.28 -57.34 -15.87
C LEU A 458 8.90 -56.05 -16.44
N TYR A 459 8.16 -55.28 -17.23
CA TYR A 459 8.61 -53.99 -17.76
C TYR A 459 8.83 -52.93 -16.65
N ASP A 460 7.96 -52.89 -15.63
CA ASP A 460 8.09 -52.00 -14.47
C ASP A 460 9.30 -52.42 -13.59
N PHE A 461 9.53 -53.74 -13.42
CA PHE A 461 10.72 -54.28 -12.74
C PHE A 461 12.02 -53.98 -13.49
N LEU A 462 11.97 -53.98 -14.83
CA LEU A 462 13.10 -53.63 -15.71
C LEU A 462 13.26 -52.11 -15.90
N GLY A 463 12.39 -51.28 -15.31
CA GLY A 463 12.48 -49.82 -15.36
C GLY A 463 12.09 -49.16 -16.70
N ILE A 464 11.38 -49.89 -17.57
CA ILE A 464 10.96 -49.41 -18.89
C ILE A 464 9.56 -48.80 -18.77
N GLN A 465 9.45 -47.46 -18.76
CA GLN A 465 8.16 -46.76 -18.67
C GLN A 465 7.43 -46.74 -20.02
N ILE A 466 6.26 -47.39 -20.08
CA ILE A 466 5.36 -47.36 -21.24
C ILE A 466 4.40 -46.17 -21.11
N ASN A 467 4.50 -45.19 -22.01
CA ASN A 467 3.72 -43.94 -22.00
C ASN A 467 2.20 -44.08 -22.28
N LYS A 468 1.67 -45.30 -22.46
CA LYS A 468 0.26 -45.55 -22.85
C LYS A 468 -0.75 -45.37 -21.69
N ALA A 469 -0.27 -45.24 -20.46
CA ALA A 469 -1.11 -45.30 -19.26
C ALA A 469 -2.05 -44.08 -19.04
N SER A 470 -1.70 -42.87 -19.51
CA SER A 470 -2.49 -41.67 -19.15
C SER A 470 -3.79 -41.50 -19.96
N GLU A 471 -3.80 -41.86 -21.26
CA GLU A 471 -5.03 -41.79 -22.08
C GLU A 471 -6.06 -42.84 -21.66
N GLU A 472 -5.58 -43.99 -21.19
CA GLU A 472 -6.45 -45.09 -20.73
C GLU A 472 -7.05 -44.81 -19.35
N GLU A 473 -6.31 -44.11 -18.48
CA GLU A 473 -6.81 -43.58 -17.20
C GLU A 473 -8.00 -42.64 -17.39
N ASP A 474 -7.91 -41.67 -18.31
CA ASP A 474 -8.98 -40.69 -18.53
C ASP A 474 -10.24 -41.31 -19.15
N LYS A 475 -10.09 -42.24 -20.10
CA LYS A 475 -11.24 -42.99 -20.69
C LYS A 475 -11.97 -43.81 -19.63
N ARG A 476 -11.24 -44.45 -18.72
CA ARG A 476 -11.84 -45.27 -17.65
C ARG A 476 -12.45 -44.42 -16.54
N LEU A 477 -11.88 -43.24 -16.26
CA LEU A 477 -12.50 -42.24 -15.37
C LEU A 477 -13.88 -41.80 -15.90
N MET A 478 -14.00 -41.61 -17.22
CA MET A 478 -15.28 -41.30 -17.87
C MET A 478 -16.28 -42.46 -17.75
N GLN A 479 -15.84 -43.70 -17.90
CA GLN A 479 -16.72 -44.87 -17.70
C GLN A 479 -17.23 -44.98 -16.25
N ILE A 480 -16.36 -44.81 -15.25
CA ILE A 480 -16.76 -44.87 -13.83
C ILE A 480 -17.76 -43.76 -13.51
N THR A 481 -17.53 -42.54 -14.00
CA THR A 481 -18.46 -41.42 -13.80
C THR A 481 -19.79 -41.60 -14.53
N ALA A 482 -19.81 -42.29 -15.68
CA ALA A 482 -21.04 -42.66 -16.38
C ALA A 482 -21.86 -43.71 -15.60
N VAL A 483 -21.20 -44.70 -14.99
CA VAL A 483 -21.84 -45.71 -14.14
C VAL A 483 -22.38 -45.10 -12.85
N ASP A 484 -21.61 -44.22 -12.19
CA ASP A 484 -22.10 -43.52 -10.99
C ASP A 484 -23.33 -42.64 -11.33
N ARG A 485 -23.37 -42.01 -12.52
CA ARG A 485 -24.55 -41.25 -13.00
C ARG A 485 -25.76 -42.14 -13.26
N SER A 486 -25.60 -43.30 -13.88
CA SER A 486 -26.72 -44.21 -14.14
C SER A 486 -27.28 -44.81 -12.84
N LEU A 487 -26.41 -45.11 -11.87
CA LEU A 487 -26.80 -45.58 -10.54
C LEU A 487 -27.54 -44.49 -9.75
N LEU A 488 -27.06 -43.24 -9.78
CA LEU A 488 -27.77 -42.10 -9.18
C LEU A 488 -29.16 -41.89 -9.81
N ALA A 489 -29.27 -41.99 -11.13
CA ALA A 489 -30.55 -41.90 -11.83
C ALA A 489 -31.51 -43.03 -11.43
N PHE A 490 -31.00 -44.25 -11.25
CA PHE A 490 -31.76 -45.39 -10.77
C PHE A 490 -32.25 -45.20 -9.33
N ILE A 491 -31.39 -44.75 -8.41
CA ILE A 491 -31.77 -44.44 -7.02
C ILE A 491 -32.83 -43.32 -6.97
N LYS A 492 -32.70 -42.30 -7.83
CA LYS A 492 -33.68 -41.21 -7.91
C LYS A 492 -35.06 -41.68 -8.36
N ARG A 493 -35.13 -42.68 -9.26
CA ARG A 493 -36.38 -43.33 -9.69
C ARG A 493 -36.98 -44.19 -8.57
N LEU A 494 -36.17 -44.92 -7.83
CA LEU A 494 -36.63 -45.71 -6.68
C LEU A 494 -37.16 -44.87 -5.52
N ARG A 495 -36.71 -43.62 -5.37
CA ARG A 495 -37.19 -42.68 -4.34
C ARG A 495 -38.46 -41.92 -4.73
N ALA A 496 -38.84 -41.99 -6.01
CA ALA A 496 -40.02 -41.33 -6.57
C ALA A 496 -41.21 -42.29 -6.76
N MET A 497 -40.96 -43.61 -6.66
CA MET A 497 -41.97 -44.62 -6.32
C MET A 497 -42.11 -44.68 -4.80
#